data_AF-A0A920JMM3-F1
#
_entry.id   AF-A0A920JMM3-F1
#
_cell.length_a   1.000
_cell.length_b   1.000
_cell.length_c   1.000
_cell.angle_alpha   90.00
_cell.angle_beta   90.00
_cell.angle_gamma   90.00
#
_symmetry.space_group_name_H-M   'P 1'
#
loop_
_entity.id
_entity.type
_entity.pdbx_description
1 polymer ?
#
loop_
_entity_poly.entity_id
_entity_poly.type
_entity_poly.pdbx_seq_one_letter_code
_entity_poly.pdbx_strand_id
1 'polypeptide(L)'
;MKKKNDNKNVSKDEFRHLGNKPTSKESAILMMADSLEAACRAIFMNEDADEEKIKNVINEIFEEKIADGQLNNAPITFKELDIIKNSFQESLEGLYHQRVLYPEITEEE
;
A
#
# COMPACT_ATOMS: atom_id res chain seq x y z
N MET A 1 9.05 26.01 -21.58
CA MET A 1 10.49 25.84 -21.27
C MET A 1 10.63 24.70 -20.24
N LYS A 2 10.88 23.45 -20.67
CA LYS A 2 11.22 22.35 -19.75
C LYS A 2 12.74 22.40 -19.50
N LYS A 3 13.16 22.89 -18.33
CA LYS A 3 14.57 22.77 -17.91
C LYS A 3 14.84 21.30 -17.57
N LYS A 4 15.51 20.59 -18.48
CA LYS A 4 16.26 19.37 -18.16
C LYS A 4 17.43 19.79 -17.27
N ASN A 5 17.35 19.48 -15.98
CA ASN A 5 18.51 19.55 -15.10
C ASN A 5 19.19 18.16 -15.13
N ASP A 6 20.27 18.06 -15.90
CA ASP A 6 21.26 16.98 -15.83
C ASP A 6 22.07 17.10 -14.53
N ASN A 7 21.44 16.83 -13.38
CA ASN A 7 22.13 16.83 -12.10
C ASN A 7 22.51 15.39 -11.76
N LYS A 8 23.71 14.96 -12.19
CA LYS A 8 24.20 13.58 -12.07
C LYS A 8 24.54 13.12 -10.63
N ASN A 9 24.29 13.94 -9.61
CA ASN A 9 24.56 13.64 -8.20
C ASN A 9 23.38 14.05 -7.29
N VAL A 10 22.16 13.71 -7.68
CA VAL A 10 21.00 13.88 -6.77
C VAL A 10 21.00 12.74 -5.76
N SER A 11 21.09 13.06 -4.47
CA SER A 11 21.00 12.04 -3.42
C SER A 11 19.55 11.66 -3.18
N LYS A 12 19.26 10.37 -3.01
CA LYS A 12 17.93 9.90 -2.61
C LYS A 12 17.47 10.52 -1.29
N ASP A 13 18.42 10.83 -0.40
CA ASP A 13 18.12 11.40 0.91
C ASP A 13 17.54 12.81 0.83
N GLU A 14 17.81 13.56 -0.25
CA GLU A 14 17.22 14.90 -0.48
C GLU A 14 15.71 14.83 -0.78
N PHE A 15 15.18 13.65 -1.09
CA PHE A 15 13.78 13.40 -1.44
C PHE A 15 13.07 12.52 -0.40
N ARG A 16 13.73 12.19 0.71
CA ARG A 16 13.10 11.46 1.82
C ARG A 16 12.27 12.41 2.67
N HIS A 17 11.17 11.89 3.21
CA HIS A 17 10.41 12.61 4.21
C HIS A 17 11.29 12.89 5.45
N LEU A 18 11.15 14.09 6.01
CA LEU A 18 11.87 14.52 7.23
C LEU A 18 11.39 13.82 8.51
N GLY A 19 10.37 12.96 8.39
CA GLY A 19 9.78 12.24 9.52
C GLY A 19 10.71 11.15 10.07
N ASN A 20 10.54 10.85 11.35
CA ASN A 20 11.21 9.74 11.99
C ASN A 20 10.64 8.41 11.49
N LYS A 21 11.50 7.39 11.41
CA LYS A 21 11.06 6.01 11.22
C LYS A 21 10.07 5.59 12.33
N PRO A 22 9.12 4.69 12.05
CA PRO A 22 8.22 4.14 13.06
C PRO A 22 8.97 3.63 14.29
N THR A 23 8.47 3.97 15.47
CA THR A 23 9.05 3.56 16.76
C THR A 23 8.14 2.64 17.56
N SER A 24 6.91 2.41 17.07
CA SER A 24 5.91 1.52 17.68
C SER A 24 5.32 0.61 16.61
N LYS A 25 4.63 -0.46 17.03
CA LYS A 25 3.94 -1.36 16.09
C LYS A 25 2.82 -0.63 15.35
N GLU A 26 2.09 0.24 16.06
CA GLU A 26 0.98 1.02 15.53
C GLU A 26 1.45 2.01 14.48
N SER A 27 2.56 2.72 14.72
CA SER A 27 3.14 3.63 13.72
C SER A 27 3.69 2.90 12.49
N ALA A 28 4.20 1.67 12.66
CA ALA A 28 4.59 0.83 11.54
C ALA A 28 3.36 0.41 10.71
N ILE A 29 2.30 -0.08 11.36
CA ILE A 29 1.04 -0.43 10.69
C ILE A 29 0.44 0.78 9.96
N LEU A 30 0.44 1.97 10.59
CA LEU A 30 -0.05 3.20 9.98
C LEU A 30 0.71 3.57 8.71
N MET A 31 2.04 3.49 8.73
CA MET A 31 2.88 3.70 7.55
C MET A 31 2.55 2.73 6.41
N MET A 32 2.35 1.44 6.74
CA MET A 32 1.99 0.43 5.74
C MET A 32 0.61 0.70 5.16
N ALA A 33 -0.37 1.03 6.00
CA ALA A 33 -1.74 1.32 5.58
C ALA A 33 -1.79 2.53 4.61
N ASP A 34 -1.10 3.61 4.93
CA ASP A 34 -1.03 4.81 4.08
C ASP A 34 -0.40 4.50 2.71
N SER A 35 0.71 3.75 2.71
CA SER A 35 1.40 3.34 1.48
C SER A 35 0.51 2.43 0.61
N LEU A 36 -0.21 1.50 1.23
CA LEU A 36 -1.13 0.60 0.54
C LEU A 36 -2.35 1.33 0.00
N GLU A 37 -2.97 2.23 0.77
CA GLU A 37 -4.11 3.03 0.27
C GLU A 37 -3.71 3.81 -0.98
N ALA A 38 -2.57 4.49 -0.92
CA ALA A 38 -2.09 5.29 -2.04
C ALA A 38 -1.82 4.43 -3.29
N ALA A 39 -1.17 3.27 -3.10
CA ALA A 39 -0.87 2.34 -4.19
C ALA A 39 -2.14 1.71 -4.78
N CYS A 40 -2.99 1.12 -3.93
CA CYS A 40 -4.24 0.49 -4.33
C CYS A 40 -5.18 1.49 -5.02
N ARG A 41 -5.32 2.71 -4.48
CA ARG A 41 -6.12 3.78 -5.10
C ARG A 41 -5.58 4.19 -6.47
N ALA A 42 -4.27 4.21 -6.65
CA ALA A 42 -3.68 4.55 -7.96
C ALA A 42 -3.89 3.45 -9.00
N ILE A 43 -3.74 2.17 -8.61
CA ILE A 43 -3.82 1.01 -9.49
C ILE A 43 -5.29 0.68 -9.82
N PHE A 44 -6.11 0.49 -8.79
CA PHE A 44 -7.49 0.02 -8.94
C PHE A 44 -8.49 1.13 -9.28
N MET A 45 -8.03 2.33 -9.63
CA MET A 45 -8.91 3.39 -10.15
C MET A 45 -9.40 3.10 -11.57
N ASN A 46 -8.58 2.43 -12.39
CA ASN A 46 -8.88 2.12 -13.79
C ASN A 46 -8.74 0.63 -14.13
N GLU A 47 -8.38 -0.19 -13.15
CA GLU A 47 -8.20 -1.63 -13.32
C GLU A 47 -9.05 -2.37 -12.29
N ASP A 48 -9.60 -3.51 -12.71
CA ASP A 48 -10.25 -4.41 -11.78
C ASP A 48 -9.23 -4.95 -10.79
N ALA A 49 -9.60 -4.87 -9.51
CA ALA A 49 -8.91 -5.59 -8.46
C ALA A 49 -9.20 -7.08 -8.63
N ASP A 50 -8.17 -7.90 -8.39
CA ASP A 50 -8.29 -9.33 -8.16
C ASP A 50 -7.43 -9.71 -6.94
N GLU A 51 -7.73 -10.86 -6.32
CA GLU A 51 -7.04 -11.35 -5.13
C GLU A 51 -5.52 -11.39 -5.31
N GLU A 52 -5.05 -11.86 -6.47
CA GLU A 52 -3.61 -12.00 -6.75
C GLU A 52 -2.94 -10.63 -6.91
N LYS A 53 -3.58 -9.70 -7.61
CA LYS A 53 -3.09 -8.31 -7.75
C LYS A 53 -3.01 -7.60 -6.41
N ILE A 54 -4.04 -7.70 -5.57
CA ILE A 54 -4.02 -7.11 -4.23
C ILE A 54 -2.85 -7.68 -3.44
N LYS A 55 -2.68 -9.00 -3.46
CA LYS A 55 -1.59 -9.70 -2.76
C LYS A 55 -0.21 -9.26 -3.25
N ASN A 56 -0.05 -9.07 -4.56
CA ASN A 56 1.19 -8.60 -5.15
C ASN A 56 1.51 -7.18 -4.69
N VAL A 57 0.55 -6.26 -4.73
CA VAL A 57 0.72 -4.88 -4.22
C VAL A 57 1.11 -4.88 -2.74
N ILE A 58 0.46 -5.72 -1.92
CA ILE A 58 0.82 -5.86 -0.50
C ILE A 58 2.27 -6.33 -0.35
N ASN A 59 2.68 -7.37 -1.08
CA ASN A 59 4.04 -7.90 -0.96
C ASN A 59 5.09 -6.88 -1.41
N GLU A 60 4.88 -6.20 -2.53
CA GLU A 60 5.79 -5.19 -3.04
C GLU A 60 6.03 -4.06 -2.03
N ILE A 61 4.96 -3.52 -1.44
CA ILE A 61 5.07 -2.45 -0.43
C ILE A 61 5.80 -2.95 0.82
N PHE A 62 5.49 -4.15 1.31
CA PHE A 62 6.19 -4.71 2.48
C PHE A 62 7.68 -4.93 2.21
N GLU A 63 8.01 -5.51 1.06
CA GLU A 63 9.40 -5.74 0.67
C GLU A 63 10.16 -4.43 0.50
N GLU A 64 9.55 -3.41 -0.11
CA GLU A 64 10.14 -2.07 -0.24
C GLU A 64 10.48 -1.48 1.14
N LYS A 65 9.53 -1.47 2.09
CA LYS A 65 9.75 -0.88 3.41
C LYS A 65 10.76 -1.66 4.24
N ILE A 66 10.80 -2.99 4.12
CA ILE A 66 11.79 -3.84 4.79
C ILE A 66 13.19 -3.60 4.19
N ALA A 67 13.32 -3.62 2.86
CA ALA A 67 14.59 -3.44 2.18
C ALA A 67 15.17 -2.03 2.40
N ASP A 68 14.32 -1.01 2.50
CA ASP A 68 14.71 0.37 2.83
C ASP A 68 14.96 0.57 4.35
N GLY A 69 14.77 -0.47 5.16
CA GLY A 69 15.00 -0.47 6.60
C GLY A 69 14.07 0.49 7.35
N GLN A 70 12.88 0.78 6.82
CA GLN A 70 11.92 1.71 7.44
C GLN A 70 11.41 1.17 8.78
N LEU A 71 11.30 -0.14 8.92
CA LEU A 71 10.74 -0.79 10.11
C LEU A 71 11.77 -1.04 11.24
N ASN A 72 13.05 -0.71 11.02
CA ASN A 72 14.16 -1.08 11.92
C ASN A 72 14.03 -0.53 13.35
N ASN A 73 13.26 0.54 13.55
CA ASN A 73 13.11 1.19 14.84
C ASN A 73 11.80 0.79 15.57
N ALA A 74 10.93 0.03 14.92
CA ALA A 74 9.70 -0.46 15.52
C ALA A 74 9.89 -1.89 16.08
N PRO A 75 9.33 -2.21 17.25
CA PRO A 75 9.43 -3.55 17.84
C PRO A 75 8.44 -4.52 17.17
N ILE A 76 8.55 -4.71 15.86
CA ILE A 76 7.65 -5.53 15.05
C ILE A 76 8.39 -6.75 14.51
N THR A 77 7.77 -7.94 14.64
CA THR A 77 8.37 -9.20 14.20
C THR A 77 7.89 -9.61 12.80
N PHE A 78 8.65 -10.45 12.10
CA PHE A 78 8.21 -11.00 10.80
C PHE A 78 6.87 -11.75 10.90
N LYS A 79 6.66 -12.49 11.99
CA LYS A 79 5.38 -13.16 12.25
C LYS A 79 4.21 -12.17 12.33
N GLU A 80 4.42 -11.02 12.96
CA GLU A 80 3.41 -9.97 13.03
C GLU A 80 3.20 -9.31 11.67
N LEU A 81 4.27 -9.11 10.90
CA LEU A 81 4.14 -8.61 9.52
C LEU A 81 3.29 -9.55 8.66
N ASP A 82 3.45 -10.87 8.78
CA ASP A 82 2.61 -11.84 8.06
C ASP A 82 1.14 -11.75 8.47
N ILE A 83 0.86 -11.61 9.77
CA ILE A 83 -0.51 -11.40 10.28
C ILE A 83 -1.09 -10.11 9.72
N ILE A 84 -0.31 -9.03 9.70
CA ILE A 84 -0.74 -7.72 9.18
C ILE A 84 -0.99 -7.81 7.67
N LYS A 85 -0.12 -8.48 6.90
CA LYS A 85 -0.33 -8.70 5.45
C LYS A 85 -1.66 -9.38 5.18
N ASN A 86 -1.96 -10.47 5.88
CA ASN A 86 -3.21 -11.20 5.72
C ASN A 86 -4.42 -10.33 6.10
N SER A 87 -4.31 -9.54 7.17
CA SER A 87 -5.39 -8.63 7.57
C SER A 87 -5.64 -7.51 6.54
N PHE A 88 -4.60 -7.00 5.89
CA PHE A 88 -4.75 -6.06 4.79
C PHE A 88 -5.36 -6.71 3.55
N GLN A 89 -4.96 -7.93 3.21
CA GLN A 89 -5.53 -8.69 2.08
C GLN A 89 -7.05 -8.79 2.23
N GLU A 90 -7.53 -9.33 3.35
CA GLU A 90 -8.96 -9.49 3.62
C GLU A 90 -9.72 -8.14 3.56
N SER A 91 -9.14 -7.08 4.13
CA SER A 91 -9.75 -5.75 4.15
C SER A 91 -9.84 -5.14 2.75
N LEU A 92 -8.78 -5.26 1.95
CA LEU A 92 -8.71 -4.70 0.60
C LEU A 92 -9.59 -5.50 -0.37
N GLU A 93 -9.66 -6.82 -0.24
CA GLU A 93 -10.60 -7.64 -1.00
C GLU A 93 -12.04 -7.20 -0.74
N GLY A 94 -12.44 -7.02 0.53
CA GLY A 94 -13.76 -6.52 0.87
C GLY A 94 -14.05 -5.13 0.32
N LEU A 95 -13.04 -4.24 0.30
CA LEU A 95 -13.19 -2.88 -0.19
C LEU A 95 -13.36 -2.81 -1.72
N TYR A 96 -12.55 -3.57 -2.47
CA TYR A 96 -12.49 -3.48 -3.92
C TYR A 96 -13.37 -4.50 -4.66
N HIS A 97 -13.72 -5.63 -4.04
CA HIS A 97 -14.62 -6.63 -4.64
C HIS A 97 -16.10 -6.46 -4.25
N GLN A 98 -16.44 -5.58 -3.31
CA GLN A 98 -17.82 -5.48 -2.81
C GLN A 98 -18.49 -4.15 -3.14
N ARG A 99 -19.03 -4.07 -4.36
CA ARG A 99 -20.36 -3.48 -4.57
C ARG A 99 -21.20 -4.47 -5.36
N VAL A 100 -22.07 -5.18 -4.65
CA VAL A 100 -23.13 -5.96 -5.29
C VAL A 100 -23.99 -4.98 -6.07
N LEU A 101 -23.99 -5.06 -7.39
CA LEU A 101 -25.00 -4.43 -8.23
C LEU A 101 -26.35 -4.95 -7.76
N TYR A 102 -27.19 -4.07 -7.24
CA TYR A 102 -28.59 -4.42 -7.06
C TYR A 102 -29.09 -4.87 -8.44
N PRO A 103 -29.70 -6.06 -8.55
CA PRO A 103 -30.35 -6.45 -9.79
C PRO A 103 -31.33 -5.32 -10.13
N GLU A 104 -31.26 -4.82 -11.37
CA GLU A 104 -32.32 -3.94 -11.87
C GLU A 104 -33.62 -4.70 -11.66
N ILE A 105 -34.54 -4.12 -10.89
CA ILE A 105 -35.90 -4.63 -10.78
C ILE A 105 -36.47 -4.40 -12.17
N THR A 106 -36.32 -5.38 -13.06
CA THR A 106 -37.09 -5.41 -14.29
C THR A 106 -38.52 -5.62 -13.85
N GLU A 107 -39.30 -4.55 -13.82
CA GLU A 107 -40.76 -4.65 -13.79
C GLU A 107 -41.16 -5.42 -15.06
N GLU A 108 -41.37 -6.73 -14.92
CA GLU A 108 -42.16 -7.47 -15.87
C GLU A 108 -43.64 -7.11 -15.63
N GLU A 109 -44.21 -6.49 -16.67
CA GLU A 109 -45.63 -6.17 -16.96
C GLU A 109 -46.20 -4.83 -16.48
#